data_AF-A0A3N2GQS6-F1
#
_entry.id   AF-A0A3N2GQS6-F1
#
_cell.length_a   1.000
_cell.length_b   1.000
_cell.length_c   1.000
_cell.angle_alpha   90.00
_cell.angle_beta   90.00
_cell.angle_gamma   90.00
#
_symmetry.space_group_name_H-M   'P 1'
#
loop_
_entity.id
_entity.type
_entity.pdbx_description
1 polymer ?
#
loop_
_entity_poly.entity_id
_entity_poly.type
_entity_poly.pdbx_seq_one_letter_code
_entity_poly.pdbx_strand_id
1 'polypeptide(L)'
;MSGWVRVPEVRDEPGGLNGTFVLARPRSGTVGETQRVAHVFPLPAARRGVLVAYCGFEGRRGELDLLDRPVGMPCERCLVVAARRAGAGSIPSQRRN
;
A
#
# COMPACT_ATOMS: atom_id res chain seq x y z
N MET A 1 15.95 5.23 -16.09
CA MET A 1 16.61 5.26 -14.78
C MET A 1 15.54 5.30 -13.72
N SER A 2 15.15 4.13 -13.21
CA SER A 2 14.03 3.98 -12.28
C SER A 2 14.45 4.49 -10.91
N GLY A 3 14.02 5.71 -10.56
CA GLY A 3 14.24 6.30 -9.25
C GLY A 3 13.49 5.50 -8.19
N TRP A 4 14.23 4.74 -7.40
CA TRP A 4 13.71 4.13 -6.18
C TRP A 4 13.49 5.26 -5.19
N VAL A 5 12.24 5.57 -4.84
CA VAL A 5 11.95 6.34 -3.64
C VAL A 5 12.47 5.50 -2.48
N ARG A 6 13.45 6.03 -1.74
CA ARG A 6 13.92 5.42 -0.49
C ARG A 6 12.69 5.16 0.36
N VAL A 7 12.44 3.89 0.66
CA VAL A 7 11.55 3.51 1.77
C VAL A 7 12.14 4.23 2.99
N PRO A 8 11.43 5.17 3.62
CA PRO A 8 11.97 5.80 4.82
C PRO A 8 12.25 4.70 5.83
N GLU A 9 13.45 4.72 6.41
CA GLU A 9 13.85 3.78 7.46
C GLU A 9 12.87 3.91 8.62
N VAL A 10 11.94 2.96 8.69
CA VAL A 10 10.89 2.91 9.71
C VAL A 10 11.58 2.64 11.03
N ARG A 11 11.56 3.63 11.92
CA ARG A 11 12.01 3.48 13.29
C ARG A 11 11.00 2.57 14.01
N ASP A 12 11.48 1.41 14.41
CA ASP A 12 10.78 0.42 15.24
C ASP A 12 10.60 1.02 16.65
N GLU A 13 9.49 1.72 16.89
CA GLU A 13 9.14 2.25 18.22
C GLU A 13 8.12 1.30 18.87
N PRO A 14 8.48 0.55 19.93
CA PRO A 14 7.65 -0.49 20.53
C PRO A 14 6.61 0.15 21.45
N GLY A 15 5.52 0.67 20.87
CA GLY A 15 4.45 1.27 21.68
C GLY A 15 3.29 1.94 20.95
N GLY A 16 3.23 1.89 19.62
CA GLY A 16 2.15 2.49 18.85
C GLY A 16 1.51 1.50 17.90
N LEU A 17 0.18 1.40 17.93
CA LEU A 17 -0.65 0.61 17.01
C LEU A 17 -0.64 1.17 15.55
N ASN A 18 0.44 1.85 15.16
CA ASN A 18 0.59 2.56 13.90
C ASN A 18 1.43 1.72 12.94
N GLY A 19 0.85 0.61 12.49
CA GLY A 19 1.50 -0.28 11.52
C GLY A 19 1.89 0.48 10.26
N THR A 20 3.18 0.45 9.92
CA THR A 20 3.68 1.05 8.67
C THR A 20 3.09 0.27 7.50
N PHE A 21 2.59 0.97 6.48
CA PHE A 21 2.06 0.35 5.26
C PHE A 21 2.65 1.02 4.01
N VAL A 22 2.58 0.32 2.89
CA VAL A 22 2.88 0.86 1.57
C VAL A 22 1.69 0.72 0.64
N LEU A 23 1.54 1.69 -0.26
CA LEU A 23 0.58 1.63 -1.36
C LEU A 23 1.32 1.13 -2.60
N ALA A 24 0.76 0.12 -3.27
CA ALA A 24 1.30 -0.35 -4.54
C ALA A 24 0.19 -0.87 -5.45
N ARG A 25 0.43 -0.83 -6.76
CA ARG A 25 -0.47 -1.41 -7.77
C ARG A 25 0.28 -2.42 -8.64
N PRO A 26 -0.41 -3.40 -9.23
CA PRO A 26 0.20 -4.28 -10.22
C PRO A 26 0.72 -3.51 -11.46
N ARG A 27 1.88 -3.92 -11.95
CA ARG A 27 2.47 -3.40 -13.19
C ARG A 27 1.61 -3.70 -14.41
N SER A 28 1.82 -2.92 -15.47
CA SER A 28 1.13 -3.16 -16.73
C SER A 28 1.55 -4.53 -17.25
N GLY A 29 0.58 -5.37 -17.64
CA GLY A 29 0.87 -6.70 -18.17
C GLY A 29 1.10 -7.80 -17.13
N THR A 30 1.04 -7.51 -15.82
CA THR A 30 1.08 -8.57 -14.78
C THR A 30 -0.31 -9.06 -14.37
N VAL A 31 -1.35 -8.23 -14.55
CA VAL A 31 -2.77 -8.57 -14.29
C VAL A 31 -3.64 -7.93 -15.38
N GLY A 32 -4.90 -8.34 -15.50
CA GLY A 32 -5.85 -7.65 -16.37
C GLY A 32 -6.05 -6.19 -15.94
N GLU A 33 -6.29 -5.28 -16.88
CA GLU A 33 -6.37 -3.82 -16.62
C GLU A 33 -7.41 -3.46 -15.53
N THR A 34 -8.51 -4.22 -15.44
CA THR A 34 -9.55 -4.05 -14.40
C THR A 34 -9.06 -4.36 -12.98
N GLN A 35 -7.94 -5.07 -12.85
CA GLN A 35 -7.34 -5.44 -11.57
C GLN A 35 -6.17 -4.53 -11.18
N ARG A 36 -5.87 -3.48 -11.96
CA ARG A 36 -4.79 -2.51 -11.69
C ARG A 36 -5.22 -1.43 -10.71
N VAL A 37 -5.80 -1.86 -9.60
CA VAL A 37 -6.20 -0.99 -8.50
C VAL A 37 -5.06 -0.84 -7.49
N ALA A 38 -5.10 0.23 -6.69
CA ALA A 38 -4.13 0.44 -5.63
C ALA A 38 -4.45 -0.44 -4.40
N HIS A 39 -3.46 -1.19 -3.93
CA HIS A 39 -3.55 -2.05 -2.76
C HIS A 39 -2.70 -1.52 -1.61
N VAL A 40 -3.13 -1.81 -0.37
CA VAL A 40 -2.40 -1.46 0.85
C VAL A 40 -1.73 -2.71 1.39
N PHE A 41 -0.42 -2.66 1.54
CA PHE A 41 0.41 -3.75 2.05
C PHE A 41 0.96 -3.37 3.43
N PRO A 42 0.69 -4.16 4.48
CA PRO A 42 1.31 -3.95 5.79
C PRO A 42 2.81 -4.27 5.73
N LEU A 43 3.58 -3.51 6.52
CA LEU A 43 4.98 -3.78 6.82
C LEU A 43 5.15 -4.12 8.31
N PRO A 44 6.15 -4.94 8.67
CA PRO A 44 7.04 -5.67 7.77
C PRO A 44 6.30 -6.78 7.01
N ALA A 45 6.71 -7.02 5.77
CA ALA A 45 6.12 -8.09 4.97
C ALA A 45 6.43 -9.47 5.58
N ALA A 46 5.42 -10.32 5.69
CA ALA A 46 5.55 -11.63 6.32
C ALA A 46 6.48 -12.59 5.56
N ARG A 47 6.64 -12.42 4.24
CA ARG A 47 7.47 -13.29 3.39
C ARG A 47 8.48 -12.48 2.58
N ARG A 48 9.70 -13.00 2.44
CA ARG A 48 10.75 -12.38 1.62
C ARG A 48 10.31 -12.35 0.15
N GLY A 49 10.14 -11.14 -0.39
CA GLY A 49 9.87 -10.91 -1.82
C GLY A 49 8.40 -10.93 -2.24
N VAL A 50 7.49 -11.40 -1.38
CA VAL A 50 6.04 -11.41 -1.63
C VAL A 50 5.36 -10.49 -0.62
N LEU A 51 4.62 -9.52 -1.14
CA LEU A 51 3.77 -8.64 -0.34
C LEU A 51 2.34 -9.14 -0.43
N VAL A 52 1.67 -9.24 0.72
CA VAL A 52 0.25 -9.63 0.80
C VAL A 52 -0.55 -8.41 1.24
N ALA A 53 -1.43 -7.94 0.37
CA ALA A 53 -2.29 -6.81 0.66
C ALA A 53 -3.39 -7.19 1.67
N TYR A 54 -4.01 -6.19 2.30
CA TYR A 54 -5.15 -6.42 3.18
C TYR A 54 -6.34 -7.14 2.52
N CYS A 55 -6.49 -7.03 1.20
CA CYS A 55 -7.53 -7.74 0.46
C CYS A 55 -7.19 -9.22 0.17
N GLY A 56 -5.96 -9.65 0.47
CA GLY A 56 -5.43 -10.97 0.12
C GLY A 56 -4.68 -11.01 -1.21
N PHE A 57 -4.54 -9.89 -1.92
CA PHE A 57 -3.76 -9.85 -3.17
C PHE A 57 -2.28 -10.08 -2.87
N GLU A 58 -1.68 -11.03 -3.57
CA GLU A 58 -0.25 -11.33 -3.48
C GLU A 58 0.47 -10.69 -4.66
N GLY A 59 1.45 -9.83 -4.38
CA GLY A 59 2.28 -9.22 -5.41
C GLY A 59 3.76 -9.39 -5.09
N ARG A 60 4.55 -9.79 -6.08
CA ARG A 60 6.01 -9.79 -5.91
C ARG A 60 6.53 -8.37 -6.01
N ARG A 61 7.60 -8.06 -5.27
CA ARG A 61 8.18 -6.70 -5.26
C ARG A 61 8.57 -6.17 -6.66
N GLY A 62 8.89 -7.04 -7.62
CA GLY A 62 9.21 -6.65 -9.01
C GLY A 62 8.01 -6.45 -9.94
N GLU A 63 6.81 -6.88 -9.51
CA GLU A 63 5.55 -6.83 -10.26
C GLU A 63 4.64 -5.69 -9.77
N LEU A 64 5.12 -4.92 -8.80
CA LEU A 64 4.37 -3.85 -8.15
C LEU A 64 5.03 -2.50 -8.44
N ASP A 65 4.20 -1.54 -8.86
CA ASP A 65 4.56 -0.14 -8.86
C ASP A 65 4.16 0.47 -7.50
N LEU A 66 5.16 0.95 -6.74
CA LEU A 66 4.92 1.68 -5.49
C LEU A 66 4.29 3.04 -5.81
N LEU A 67 3.36 3.44 -4.96
CA LEU A 67 2.64 4.70 -5.08
C LEU A 67 2.92 5.56 -3.85
N ASP A 68 3.43 6.78 -4.07
CA ASP A 68 3.71 7.73 -2.98
C ASP A 68 2.45 8.38 -2.40
N ARG A 69 1.34 8.28 -3.14
CA ARG A 69 0.03 8.82 -2.77
C ARG A 69 -1.07 7.93 -3.37
N PRO A 70 -2.29 7.92 -2.80
CA PRO A 70 -3.42 7.19 -3.39
C PRO A 70 -3.79 7.82 -4.75
N VAL A 71 -3.46 7.13 -5.84
CA VAL A 71 -3.79 7.51 -7.22
C VAL A 71 -4.50 6.38 -7.93
N GLY A 72 -5.44 6.73 -8.82
CA GLY A 72 -6.30 5.76 -9.50
C GLY A 72 -7.36 5.17 -8.57
N MET A 73 -8.00 4.08 -9.02
CA MET A 73 -9.01 3.37 -8.24
C MET A 73 -8.34 2.54 -7.13
N PRO A 74 -8.68 2.76 -5.85
CA PRO A 74 -8.18 1.91 -4.77
C PRO A 74 -8.98 0.61 -4.70
N CYS A 75 -8.35 -0.44 -4.18
CA CYS A 75 -9.07 -1.63 -3.75
C CYS A 75 -9.94 -1.30 -2.53
N GLU A 76 -11.26 -1.40 -2.68
CA GLU A 76 -12.23 -1.04 -1.65
C GLU A 76 -12.00 -1.80 -0.34
N ARG A 77 -11.70 -3.11 -0.41
CA ARG A 77 -11.39 -3.92 0.77
C ARG A 77 -10.13 -3.42 1.48
N CYS A 78 -9.09 -3.04 0.74
CA CYS A 78 -7.89 -2.44 1.33
C CYS A 78 -8.21 -1.09 1.99
N LEU A 79 -9.05 -0.27 1.38
CA LEU A 79 -9.43 1.04 1.90
C LEU A 79 -10.19 0.93 3.22
N VAL A 80 -11.20 0.05 3.30
CA VAL A 80 -11.99 -0.17 4.53
C VAL A 80 -11.08 -0.63 5.67
N VAL A 81 -10.19 -1.59 5.40
CA VAL A 81 -9.29 -2.12 6.42
C VAL A 81 -8.26 -1.08 6.85
N ALA A 82 -7.71 -0.30 5.91
CA ALA A 82 -6.79 0.78 6.23
C ALA A 82 -7.46 1.88 7.07
N ALA A 83 -8.69 2.29 6.73
CA ALA A 83 -9.44 3.28 7.48
C ALA A 83 -9.73 2.83 8.93
N ARG A 84 -10.11 1.57 9.12
CA ARG A 84 -10.30 0.98 10.47
C ARG A 84 -9.02 1.01 11.29
N ARG A 85 -7.87 0.72 10.66
CA ARG A 85 -6.56 0.70 11.33
C ARG A 85 -6.00 2.10 11.59
N ALA A 86 -6.31 3.07 10.74
CA ALA A 86 -5.95 4.47 10.95
C ALA A 86 -6.79 5.16 12.05
N GLY A 87 -7.76 4.45 12.64
CA GLY A 87 -8.66 5.02 13.64
C GLY A 87 -9.55 6.13 13.07
N ALA A 88 -10.02 5.98 11.83
CA ALA A 88 -10.73 7.02 11.09
C ALA A 88 -12.03 7.48 11.78
N GLY A 89 -11.88 8.45 12.69
CA GLY A 89 -12.91 9.39 13.17
C GLY A 89 -12.76 10.78 12.55
N SER A 90 -11.83 10.97 11.59
CA SER A 90 -11.68 12.21 10.84
C SER A 90 -11.32 11.90 9.39
N ILE A 91 -12.03 12.53 8.44
CA ILE A 91 -11.65 12.53 7.03
C ILE A 91 -10.44 13.48 6.91
N PRO A 92 -9.23 12.99 6.60
CA PRO A 92 -8.11 13.89 6.37
C PRO A 92 -8.44 14.72 5.12
N SER A 93 -8.44 16.04 5.24
CA SER A 93 -8.67 16.92 4.10
C SER A 93 -7.63 16.60 3.02
N GLN A 94 -8.06 15.99 1.91
CA GLN A 94 -7.17 15.83 0.76
C GLN A 94 -6.67 17.22 0.35
N ARG A 95 -5.37 17.45 0.49
CA ARG A 95 -4.72 18.64 -0.05
C ARG A 95 -4.79 18.51 -1.58
N ARG A 96 -5.78 19.16 -2.18
CA ARG A 96 -5.82 19.39 -3.63
C ARG A 96 -4.55 20.14 -4.00
N ASN A 97 -3.81 19.60 -4.96
CA ASN A 97 -2.71 20.29 -5.64
C ASN A 97 -3.24 20.86 -6.94
#